data_AF-A0A2H9MXT4-F1
#
_entry.id   AF-A0A2H9MXT4-F1
#
_cell.length_a   1.000
_cell.length_b   1.000
_cell.length_c   1.000
_cell.angle_alpha   90.00
_cell.angle_beta   90.00
_cell.angle_gamma   90.00
#
_symmetry.space_group_name_H-M   'P 1'
#
loop_
_entity.id
_entity.type
_entity.pdbx_description
1 polymer ?
#
loop_
_entity_poly.entity_id
_entity_poly.type
_entity_poly.pdbx_seq_one_letter_code
_entity_poly.pdbx_strand_id
1 'polypeptide(L)'
;EISTDSSLTKLKIFTSGLDDMIPVDKQIEFKLFIDDENAESVAGASVKINTDGNSLVDSDVVRTGPDGSAIIRLTATNGPSISLNLIATAEGYSEGKDTLTINVDAPDKTLNTVDLDLPEWIV
;
A
#
# COMPACT_ATOMS: atom_id res chain seq x y z
N GLU A 1 19.59 -22.43 -21.31
CA GLU A 1 18.48 -21.67 -20.71
C GLU A 1 18.76 -20.19 -20.94
N ILE A 2 17.82 -19.44 -21.53
CA ILE A 2 17.97 -17.99 -21.67
C ILE A 2 17.48 -17.36 -20.37
N SER A 3 18.40 -17.04 -19.47
CA SER A 3 18.13 -16.10 -18.38
C SER A 3 17.97 -14.73 -19.02
N THR A 4 16.75 -14.43 -19.51
CA THR A 4 16.32 -13.04 -19.72
C THR A 4 16.25 -12.40 -18.35
N ASP A 5 17.41 -11.95 -17.88
CA ASP A 5 17.53 -10.92 -16.86
C ASP A 5 16.89 -9.69 -17.48
N SER A 6 15.57 -9.58 -17.29
CA SER A 6 14.79 -8.45 -17.80
C SER A 6 15.37 -7.21 -17.13
N SER A 7 16.18 -6.46 -17.87
CA SER A 7 16.65 -5.12 -17.49
C SER A 7 15.51 -4.09 -17.55
N LEU A 8 14.29 -4.53 -17.22
CA LEU A 8 13.11 -3.68 -17.17
C LEU A 8 13.16 -2.94 -15.84
N THR A 9 13.11 -1.62 -15.92
CA THR A 9 13.13 -0.75 -14.74
C THR A 9 12.01 -1.15 -13.79
N LYS A 10 12.35 -1.23 -12.50
CA LYS A 10 11.38 -1.61 -11.47
C LYS A 10 10.49 -0.42 -11.15
N LEU A 11 9.18 -0.63 -11.21
CA LEU A 11 8.22 0.39 -10.81
C LEU A 11 8.30 0.66 -9.31
N LYS A 12 8.24 1.93 -8.94
CA LYS A 12 8.13 2.41 -7.57
C LYS A 12 6.75 2.99 -7.38
N ILE A 13 6.15 2.66 -6.25
CA ILE A 13 4.83 3.16 -5.87
C ILE A 13 5.04 4.21 -4.80
N PHE A 14 4.51 5.40 -5.04
CA PHE A 14 4.48 6.48 -4.08
C PHE A 14 3.02 6.81 -3.75
N THR A 15 2.78 7.21 -2.53
CA THR A 15 1.46 7.69 -2.11
C THR A 15 1.57 9.09 -1.54
N SER A 16 0.56 9.91 -1.78
CA SER A 16 0.51 11.31 -1.37
C SER A 16 -0.93 11.67 -1.01
N GLY A 17 -1.09 12.61 -0.07
CA GLY A 17 -2.40 12.96 0.46
C GLY A 17 -2.96 11.95 1.47
N LEU A 18 -2.14 11.00 1.93
CA LEU A 18 -2.40 10.27 3.16
C LEU A 18 -1.92 11.12 4.33
N ASP A 19 -2.82 11.38 5.27
CA ASP A 19 -2.46 11.92 6.57
C ASP A 19 -1.72 10.85 7.38
N ASP A 20 -0.95 11.26 8.39
CA ASP A 20 -0.22 10.32 9.25
C ASP A 20 -1.18 9.39 10.00
N MET A 21 -2.39 9.90 10.27
CA MET A 21 -3.46 9.16 10.93
C MET A 21 -4.81 9.41 10.26
N ILE A 22 -5.51 8.33 9.92
CA ILE A 22 -6.80 8.39 9.23
C ILE A 22 -7.95 8.01 10.18
N PRO A 23 -9.11 8.68 10.12
CA PRO A 23 -10.24 8.33 10.96
C PRO A 23 -10.83 6.95 10.60
N VAL A 24 -11.18 6.16 11.62
CA VAL A 24 -11.94 4.91 11.42
C VAL A 24 -13.36 5.22 10.91
N ASP A 25 -13.93 4.30 10.12
CA ASP A 25 -15.26 4.40 9.51
C ASP A 25 -15.47 5.63 8.61
N LYS A 26 -14.37 6.26 8.17
CA LYS A 26 -14.41 7.37 7.21
C LYS A 26 -13.65 7.03 5.95
N GLN A 27 -14.29 7.33 4.83
CA GLN A 27 -13.63 7.26 3.53
C GLN A 27 -12.68 8.45 3.39
N ILE A 28 -11.45 8.14 3.02
CA ILE A 28 -10.42 9.09 2.63
C ILE A 28 -10.03 8.84 1.18
N GLU A 29 -9.47 9.87 0.56
CA GLU A 29 -9.00 9.83 -0.81
C GLU A 29 -7.52 10.20 -0.82
N PHE A 30 -6.69 9.34 -1.40
CA PHE A 30 -5.28 9.62 -1.56
C PHE A 30 -4.84 9.37 -2.98
N LYS A 31 -3.75 10.03 -3.37
CA LYS A 31 -3.19 9.91 -4.70
C LYS A 31 -2.00 8.96 -4.65
N LEU A 32 -1.97 8.03 -5.57
CA LEU A 32 -0.88 7.09 -5.79
C LEU A 32 -0.15 7.49 -7.08
N PHE A 33 1.16 7.47 -7.06
CA PHE A 33 2.02 7.77 -8.19
C PHE A 33 2.87 6.55 -8.49
N ILE A 34 3.02 6.22 -9.77
CA ILE A 34 3.93 5.18 -10.22
C ILE A 34 5.06 5.86 -10.97
N ASP A 35 6.27 5.71 -10.47
CA ASP A 35 7.46 6.20 -11.15
C ASP A 35 8.40 5.03 -11.45
N ASP A 36 9.27 5.21 -12.45
CA ASP A 36 10.34 4.27 -12.73
C ASP A 36 11.61 4.56 -11.88
N GLU A 37 12.70 3.86 -12.17
CA GLU A 37 13.97 4.08 -11.47
C GLU A 37 14.59 5.47 -11.72
N ASN A 38 14.24 6.12 -12.84
CA ASN A 38 14.66 7.46 -13.20
C ASN A 38 13.74 8.56 -12.64
N ALA A 39 12.76 8.19 -11.79
CA ALA A 39 11.72 9.09 -11.28
C ALA A 39 10.84 9.71 -12.38
N GLU A 40 10.66 9.00 -13.50
CA GLU A 40 9.67 9.35 -14.52
C GLU A 40 8.35 8.65 -14.23
N SER A 41 7.27 9.43 -14.21
CA SER A 41 5.94 8.91 -13.93
C SER A 41 5.40 8.06 -15.08
N VAL A 42 5.01 6.83 -14.75
CA VAL A 42 4.55 5.82 -15.71
C VAL A 42 3.04 5.89 -15.86
N ALA A 43 2.61 6.44 -17.00
CA ALA A 43 1.21 6.52 -17.37
C ALA A 43 0.63 5.14 -17.75
N GLY A 44 -0.62 4.89 -17.37
CA GLY A 44 -1.32 3.66 -17.71
C GLY A 44 -0.88 2.41 -16.97
N ALA A 45 -0.02 2.53 -15.95
CA ALA A 45 0.36 1.46 -15.04
C ALA A 45 -0.87 0.97 -14.26
N SER A 46 -0.99 -0.35 -14.11
CA SER A 46 -2.04 -0.98 -13.32
C SER A 46 -1.53 -1.21 -11.90
N VAL A 47 -2.29 -0.78 -10.90
CA VAL A 47 -1.90 -0.89 -9.50
C VAL A 47 -2.98 -1.69 -8.77
N LYS A 48 -2.58 -2.87 -8.31
CA LYS A 48 -3.41 -3.73 -7.48
C LYS A 48 -3.18 -3.42 -6.01
N ILE A 49 -4.25 -3.32 -5.23
CA ILE A 49 -4.26 -2.91 -3.84
C ILE A 49 -4.92 -4.05 -3.05
N ASN A 50 -4.14 -4.76 -2.25
CA ASN A 50 -4.65 -5.81 -1.38
C ASN A 50 -4.69 -5.30 0.04
N THR A 51 -5.89 -5.21 0.60
CA THR A 51 -6.12 -4.85 2.00
C THR A 51 -6.00 -6.07 2.90
N ASP A 52 -5.50 -5.90 4.12
CA ASP A 52 -5.45 -6.95 5.14
C ASP A 52 -6.83 -7.37 5.71
N GLY A 53 -7.93 -6.78 5.21
CA GLY A 53 -9.30 -7.02 5.68
C GLY A 53 -9.77 -6.06 6.77
N ASN A 54 -8.83 -5.29 7.35
CA ASN A 54 -9.09 -4.19 8.29
C ASN A 54 -9.37 -2.85 7.57
N SER A 55 -9.41 -2.86 6.24
CA SER A 55 -9.70 -1.71 5.40
C SER A 55 -10.49 -2.12 4.18
N LEU A 56 -11.22 -1.17 3.61
CA LEU A 56 -12.02 -1.32 2.40
C LEU A 56 -11.55 -0.29 1.36
N VAL A 57 -11.25 -0.77 0.16
CA VAL A 57 -10.99 0.07 -1.00
C VAL A 57 -12.15 -0.02 -1.98
N ASP A 58 -12.47 1.10 -2.62
CA ASP A 58 -13.53 1.12 -3.65
C ASP A 58 -13.13 0.32 -4.89
N SER A 59 -11.84 0.32 -5.21
CA SER A 59 -11.26 -0.41 -6.34
C SER A 59 -10.00 -1.14 -5.91
N ASP A 60 -10.00 -2.47 -6.03
CA ASP A 60 -8.82 -3.32 -5.79
C ASP A 60 -7.76 -3.13 -6.87
N VAL A 61 -8.16 -2.70 -8.08
CA VAL A 61 -7.24 -2.40 -9.18
C VAL A 61 -7.56 -1.02 -9.72
N VAL A 62 -6.56 -0.14 -9.71
CA VAL A 62 -6.63 1.16 -10.37
C VAL A 62 -5.63 1.25 -11.50
N ARG A 63 -5.81 2.24 -12.37
CA ARG A 63 -4.87 2.51 -13.45
C ARG A 63 -4.41 3.96 -13.37
N THR A 64 -3.11 4.18 -13.50
CA THR A 64 -2.57 5.55 -13.50
C THR A 64 -3.02 6.30 -14.74
N GLY A 65 -3.34 7.57 -14.54
CA GLY A 65 -3.66 8.51 -15.61
C GLY A 65 -2.42 8.92 -16.42
N PRO A 66 -2.57 9.91 -17.31
CA PRO A 66 -1.49 10.42 -18.15
C PRO A 66 -0.33 11.02 -17.35
N ASP A 67 -0.61 11.53 -16.15
CA ASP A 67 0.40 12.07 -15.22
C ASP A 67 1.06 10.98 -14.34
N GLY A 68 0.86 9.69 -14.65
CA GLY A 68 1.35 8.56 -13.85
C GLY A 68 0.76 8.47 -12.43
N SER A 69 -0.37 9.15 -12.20
CA SER A 69 -1.06 9.15 -10.91
C SER A 69 -2.46 8.55 -10.95
N ALA A 70 -2.89 7.93 -9.86
CA ALA A 70 -4.22 7.34 -9.66
C ALA A 70 -4.81 7.82 -8.33
N ILE A 71 -6.14 7.99 -8.25
CA ILE A 71 -6.83 8.35 -7.01
C ILE A 71 -7.41 7.07 -6.42
N ILE A 72 -7.11 6.82 -5.14
CA ILE A 72 -7.61 5.67 -4.39
C ILE A 72 -8.55 6.18 -3.30
N ARG A 73 -9.68 5.48 -3.15
CA ARG A 73 -10.61 5.69 -2.04
C ARG A 73 -10.46 4.54 -1.06
N LEU A 74 -10.09 4.88 0.17
CA LEU A 74 -9.82 3.93 1.24
C LEU A 74 -10.66 4.26 2.46
N THR A 75 -11.21 3.24 3.11
CA THR A 75 -11.94 3.37 4.37
C THR A 75 -11.31 2.40 5.38
N ALA A 76 -10.80 2.92 6.49
CA ALA A 76 -10.39 2.06 7.59
C ALA A 76 -11.62 1.54 8.33
N THR A 77 -11.75 0.22 8.46
CA THR A 77 -12.87 -0.39 9.21
C THR A 77 -12.42 -0.87 10.60
N ASN A 78 -11.13 -1.12 10.78
CA ASN A 78 -10.54 -1.49 12.06
C ASN A 78 -9.20 -0.74 12.27
N GLY A 79 -8.83 -0.55 13.54
CA GLY A 79 -7.55 0.02 13.97
C GLY A 79 -6.86 -0.89 15.00
N PRO A 80 -5.68 -0.51 15.52
CA PRO A 80 -5.06 0.82 15.46
C PRO A 80 -4.23 1.13 14.20
N SER A 81 -4.00 0.14 13.32
CA SER A 81 -3.31 0.34 12.04
C SER A 81 -3.86 -0.61 10.98
N ILE A 82 -3.72 -0.20 9.72
CA ILE A 82 -4.07 -1.00 8.55
C ILE A 82 -2.87 -1.13 7.63
N SER A 83 -2.79 -2.27 6.94
CA SER A 83 -1.73 -2.56 5.98
C SER A 83 -2.33 -2.77 4.60
N LEU A 84 -1.75 -2.11 3.60
CA LEU A 84 -2.12 -2.22 2.20
C LEU A 84 -0.91 -2.68 1.39
N ASN A 85 -1.08 -3.81 0.69
CA ASN A 85 -0.07 -4.30 -0.24
C ASN A 85 -0.38 -3.81 -1.65
N LEU A 86 0.47 -2.93 -2.16
CA LEU A 86 0.37 -2.28 -3.45
C LEU A 86 1.29 -3.01 -4.45
N ILE A 87 0.75 -3.36 -5.61
CA ILE A 87 1.46 -4.07 -6.67
C ILE A 87 1.25 -3.32 -7.98
N ALA A 88 2.29 -2.67 -8.49
CA ALA A 88 2.26 -1.94 -9.75
C ALA A 88 2.78 -2.81 -10.90
N THR A 89 2.14 -2.72 -12.05
CA THR A 89 2.52 -3.44 -13.26
C THR A 89 2.29 -2.56 -14.48
N ALA A 90 3.29 -2.42 -15.33
CA ALA A 90 3.20 -1.68 -16.58
C ALA A 90 3.93 -2.45 -17.69
N GLU A 91 3.50 -2.25 -18.94
CA GLU A 91 4.11 -2.90 -20.09
C GLU A 91 5.52 -2.35 -20.32
N GLY A 92 6.52 -3.23 -20.42
CA GLY A 92 7.92 -2.83 -20.54
C GLY A 92 8.60 -2.46 -19.21
N TYR A 93 7.96 -2.73 -18.07
CA TYR A 93 8.53 -2.50 -16.74
C TYR A 93 8.44 -3.76 -15.87
N SER A 94 9.33 -3.86 -14.88
CA SER A 94 9.23 -4.89 -13.85
C SER A 94 8.19 -4.51 -12.80
N GLU A 95 7.49 -5.51 -12.25
CA GLU A 95 6.47 -5.27 -11.23
C GLU A 95 7.05 -4.58 -9.98
N GLY A 96 6.37 -3.51 -9.56
CA GLY A 96 6.65 -2.80 -8.32
C GLY A 96 5.82 -3.38 -7.19
N LYS A 97 6.40 -3.55 -6.00
CA LYS A 97 5.67 -3.95 -4.80
C LYS A 97 6.01 -2.99 -3.68
N ASP A 98 4.99 -2.54 -2.99
CA ASP A 98 5.12 -1.66 -1.85
C ASP A 98 4.10 -2.03 -0.78
N THR A 99 4.44 -1.83 0.49
CA THR A 99 3.54 -2.08 1.61
C THR A 99 3.36 -0.79 2.37
N LEU A 100 2.14 -0.29 2.34
CA LEU A 100 1.74 0.93 3.00
C LEU A 100 1.06 0.60 4.32
N THR A 101 1.68 1.04 5.42
CA THR A 101 1.10 0.95 6.76
C THR A 101 0.55 2.30 7.15
N ILE A 102 -0.73 2.35 7.53
CA ILE A 102 -1.42 3.58 7.89
C ILE A 102 -1.96 3.43 9.30
N ASN A 103 -1.74 4.45 10.14
CA ASN A 103 -2.30 4.49 11.48
C ASN A 103 -3.76 4.95 11.41
N VAL A 104 -4.61 4.30 12.19
CA VAL A 104 -6.04 4.59 12.24
C VAL A 104 -6.36 5.22 13.58
N ASP A 105 -6.95 6.42 13.55
CA ASP A 105 -7.58 7.06 14.70
C ASP A 105 -8.86 6.31 15.04
N ALA A 106 -8.69 5.18 15.70
CA ALA A 106 -9.76 4.47 16.37
C ALA A 106 -9.65 4.79 17.86
N PRO A 107 -10.77 5.03 18.58
CA PRO A 107 -10.73 5.15 20.02
C PRO A 107 -10.02 3.92 20.57
N ASP A 108 -8.92 4.13 21.30
CA ASP A 108 -8.02 3.08 21.78
C ASP A 108 -8.82 1.85 22.21
N LYS A 109 -8.85 0.82 21.35
CA LYS A 109 -8.82 -0.53 21.90
C LYS A 109 -7.40 -0.62 22.43
N THR A 110 -7.23 -0.22 23.68
CA THR A 110 -6.06 -0.53 24.47
C THR A 110 -5.83 -2.02 24.30
N LEU A 111 -5.01 -2.41 23.34
CA LEU A 111 -4.35 -3.68 23.38
C LEU A 111 -3.43 -3.48 24.56
N ASN A 112 -3.89 -3.89 25.72
CA ASN A 112 -3.03 -4.38 26.77
C ASN A 112 -2.14 -5.41 26.07
N THR A 113 -1.02 -4.97 25.50
CA THR A 113 0.17 -5.78 25.36
C THR A 113 0.49 -6.17 26.79
N VAL A 114 -0.17 -7.24 27.24
CA VAL A 114 0.43 -8.14 28.20
C VAL A 114 1.66 -8.62 27.45
N ASP A 115 2.74 -7.89 27.68
CA ASP A 115 4.09 -8.37 27.53
C ASP A 115 4.17 -9.64 28.39
N LEU A 116 3.81 -10.78 27.80
CA LEU A 116 4.18 -12.07 28.33
C LEU A 116 5.62 -12.27 27.88
N ASP A 117 6.53 -11.56 28.53
CA ASP A 117 7.92 -11.95 28.68
C ASP A 117 7.87 -13.44 29.07
N LEU A 118 8.12 -14.32 28.09
CA LEU A 118 8.16 -15.76 28.28
C LEU A 118 9.33 -16.04 29.22
N PRO A 119 9.11 -16.51 30.46
CA PRO A 119 10.23 -16.93 31.27
C PRO A 119 10.91 -18.14 30.62
N GLU A 120 12.23 -18.07 30.45
CA GLU A 120 13.06 -19.17 29.96
C GLU A 120 13.04 -20.35 30.95
N TRP A 121 12.08 -21.26 30.81
CA TRP A 121 12.16 -22.60 31.38
C TRP A 121 11.58 -23.64 30.42
N ILE A 122 12.37 -23.93 29.39
CA ILE A 122 12.38 -25.24 28.73
C ILE A 122 13.84 -25.69 28.61
N VAL A 123 14.33 -26.43 29.62
CA VAL A 123 14.84 -27.83 29.61
C VAL A 123 15.49 -28.11 30.96
#